data_AF-A0A914LMY4-F1
#
_entry.id   AF-A0A914LMY4-F1
#
_cell.length_a   1.000
_cell.length_b   1.000
_cell.length_c   1.000
_cell.angle_alpha   90.00
_cell.angle_beta   90.00
_cell.angle_gamma   90.00
#
_symmetry.space_group_name_H-M   'P 1'
#
loop_
_entity.id
_entity.type
_entity.pdbx_description
1 polymer ?
#
loop_
_entity_poly.entity_id
_entity_poly.type
_entity_poly.pdbx_seq_one_letter_code
_entity_poly.pdbx_strand_id
1 'polypeptide(L)'
;MHALGFHHEMIRADRNGSVWINFKAISDDMKRQYHRLKDTKQFNQRYDYGSVMHYPPEDYRSGIFEIISLMRDYQSTMGQRIDISFKDAKILNLVYCTSNNPHIANYAKCNPEDYKLNNGNCKNGGYPNPINKCKCRCPPGYDGPRCTSYKYKNSKAIILTPTTTKQYFKVDDQGDYFWIVKRNIESNDRIPSKYTIVSVEKLDGVKCSYPCSENYIEIQYNKDKSVAGKL
;
A
#
# COMPACT_ATOMS: atom_id res chain seq x y z
N MET A 1 -15.52 -8.01 -2.06
CA MET A 1 -15.60 -6.59 -1.63
C MET A 1 -16.73 -5.81 -2.29
N HIS A 2 -17.13 -6.07 -3.53
CA HIS A 2 -18.30 -5.40 -4.14
C HIS A 2 -19.57 -5.47 -3.29
N ALA A 3 -19.88 -6.63 -2.70
CA ALA A 3 -21.02 -6.79 -1.78
C ALA A 3 -20.93 -5.91 -0.51
N LEU A 4 -19.73 -5.44 -0.15
CA LEU A 4 -19.46 -4.50 0.94
C LEU A 4 -19.44 -3.04 0.44
N GLY A 5 -19.99 -2.76 -0.74
CA GLY A 5 -20.13 -1.41 -1.29
C GLY A 5 -18.89 -0.83 -2.00
N PHE A 6 -17.89 -1.65 -2.31
CA PHE A 6 -16.70 -1.19 -3.03
C PHE A 6 -16.92 -1.21 -4.54
N HIS A 7 -16.49 -0.14 -5.20
CA HIS A 7 -16.33 -0.08 -6.65
C HIS A 7 -14.86 -0.30 -7.03
N HIS A 8 -14.61 -0.50 -8.32
CA HIS A 8 -13.25 -0.67 -8.78
C HIS A 8 -12.40 0.59 -8.55
N GLU A 9 -11.11 0.39 -8.26
CA GLU A 9 -10.21 1.51 -7.97
C GLU A 9 -10.01 2.39 -9.23
N MET A 10 -9.96 1.81 -10.44
CA MET A 10 -9.74 2.55 -11.70
C MET A 10 -10.90 3.42 -12.17
N ILE A 11 -12.06 3.34 -11.50
CA ILE A 11 -13.23 4.17 -11.80
C ILE A 11 -13.51 5.22 -10.73
N ARG A 12 -12.60 5.42 -9.77
CA ARG A 12 -12.72 6.54 -8.82
C ARG A 12 -12.82 7.88 -9.55
N ALA A 13 -13.58 8.81 -8.97
CA ALA A 13 -13.71 10.18 -9.50
C ALA A 13 -12.34 10.87 -9.71
N ASP A 14 -11.38 10.63 -8.82
CA ASP A 14 -10.03 11.22 -8.81
C ASP A 14 -8.97 10.42 -9.59
N ARG A 15 -9.34 9.30 -10.25
CA ARG A 15 -8.38 8.38 -10.88
C ARG A 15 -7.49 9.01 -11.95
N ASN A 16 -7.91 10.10 -12.59
CA ASN A 16 -7.11 10.81 -13.60
C ASN A 16 -5.82 11.44 -13.03
N GLY A 17 -5.69 11.56 -11.70
CA GLY A 17 -4.42 11.94 -11.06
C GLY A 17 -3.45 10.76 -10.86
N SER A 18 -3.82 9.55 -11.28
CA SER A 18 -3.03 8.32 -11.04
C SER A 18 -2.94 7.43 -12.28
N VAL A 19 -4.01 7.29 -13.05
CA VAL A 19 -4.03 6.47 -14.27
C VAL A 19 -4.70 7.19 -15.44
N TRP A 20 -4.15 6.96 -16.63
CA TRP A 20 -4.79 7.22 -17.91
C TRP A 20 -5.45 5.94 -18.44
N ILE A 21 -6.61 6.07 -19.10
CA ILE A 21 -7.29 4.95 -19.74
C ILE A 21 -7.20 5.09 -21.25
N ASN A 22 -6.66 4.05 -21.88
CA ASN A 22 -6.57 3.92 -23.32
C ASN A 22 -7.89 3.40 -23.91
N PHE A 23 -8.89 4.28 -24.03
CA PHE A 23 -10.18 3.88 -24.62
C PHE A 23 -10.09 3.35 -26.06
N LYS A 24 -8.97 3.54 -26.77
CA LYS A 24 -8.75 2.95 -28.10
C LYS A 24 -8.37 1.48 -28.04
N ALA A 25 -7.79 1.02 -26.92
CA ALA A 25 -7.45 -0.38 -26.69
C ALA A 25 -8.62 -1.19 -26.12
N ILE A 26 -9.70 -0.53 -25.70
CA ILE A 26 -10.85 -1.14 -25.05
C ILE A 26 -11.99 -1.29 -26.06
N SER A 27 -12.59 -2.48 -26.13
CA SER A 27 -13.76 -2.74 -26.98
C SER A 27 -14.97 -1.88 -26.59
N ASP A 28 -15.78 -1.49 -27.57
CA ASP A 28 -16.88 -0.54 -27.35
C ASP A 28 -17.88 -0.97 -26.26
N ASP A 29 -18.16 -2.28 -26.17
CA ASP A 29 -19.02 -2.88 -25.15
C ASP A 29 -18.44 -2.79 -23.73
N MET A 30 -17.10 -2.76 -23.60
CA MET A 30 -16.39 -2.72 -22.33
C MET A 30 -16.10 -1.31 -21.83
N LYS A 31 -16.10 -0.28 -22.69
CA LYS A 31 -15.77 1.12 -22.32
C LYS A 31 -16.54 1.63 -21.10
N ARG A 32 -17.79 1.19 -20.94
CA ARG A 32 -18.64 1.55 -19.79
C ARG A 32 -18.03 1.17 -18.44
N GLN A 33 -17.24 0.09 -18.37
CA GLN A 33 -16.57 -0.35 -17.14
C GLN A 33 -15.40 0.54 -16.71
N TYR A 34 -14.91 1.42 -17.59
CA TYR A 34 -13.76 2.29 -17.35
C TYR A 34 -14.14 3.77 -17.15
N HIS A 35 -15.44 4.08 -17.25
CA HIS A 35 -15.96 5.40 -16.94
C HIS A 35 -15.93 5.64 -15.43
N ARG A 36 -15.48 6.84 -15.05
CA ARG A 36 -15.44 7.25 -13.66
C ARG A 36 -16.83 7.34 -13.06
N LEU A 37 -16.98 6.88 -11.83
CA LEU A 37 -18.16 7.10 -11.02
C LEU A 37 -18.00 8.44 -10.29
N LYS A 38 -19.02 9.32 -10.40
CA LYS A 38 -18.99 10.65 -9.79
C LYS A 38 -19.31 10.61 -8.29
N ASP A 39 -20.20 9.71 -7.88
CA ASP A 39 -20.72 9.65 -6.50
C ASP A 39 -19.94 8.67 -5.61
N THR A 40 -18.61 8.66 -5.73
CA THR A 40 -17.73 7.82 -4.89
C THR A 40 -17.17 8.59 -3.71
N LYS A 41 -17.16 7.97 -2.52
CA LYS A 41 -16.47 8.51 -1.33
C LYS A 41 -15.12 7.83 -1.16
N GLN A 42 -14.05 8.62 -1.09
CA GLN A 42 -12.67 8.13 -0.97
C GLN A 42 -12.17 8.06 0.48
N PHE A 43 -12.95 8.56 1.45
CA PHE A 43 -12.63 8.54 2.89
C PHE A 43 -11.23 9.11 3.22
N ASN A 44 -10.82 10.16 2.49
CA ASN A 44 -9.49 10.78 2.59
C ASN A 44 -8.33 9.78 2.37
N GLN A 45 -8.57 8.70 1.62
CA GLN A 45 -7.55 7.73 1.24
C GLN A 45 -7.10 7.96 -0.21
N ARG A 46 -5.79 7.91 -0.43
CA ARG A 46 -5.19 8.07 -1.77
C ARG A 46 -5.57 6.92 -2.70
N TYR A 47 -5.32 7.11 -3.99
CA TYR A 47 -5.39 6.04 -4.97
C TYR A 47 -4.40 4.92 -4.62
N ASP A 48 -4.79 3.66 -4.79
CA ASP A 48 -3.94 2.49 -4.49
C ASP A 48 -3.87 1.55 -5.68
N TYR A 49 -2.75 1.58 -6.39
CA TYR A 49 -2.49 0.70 -7.52
C TYR A 49 -2.57 -0.78 -7.11
N GLY A 50 -2.20 -1.11 -5.86
CA GLY A 50 -2.23 -2.48 -5.34
C GLY A 50 -3.57 -2.91 -4.73
N SER A 51 -4.63 -2.10 -4.85
CA SER A 51 -5.97 -2.52 -4.41
C SER A 51 -6.40 -3.78 -5.15
N VAL A 52 -7.01 -4.73 -4.45
CA VAL A 52 -7.61 -5.92 -5.11
C VAL A 52 -8.79 -5.51 -6.01
N MET A 53 -9.32 -4.29 -5.82
CA MET A 53 -10.36 -3.70 -6.67
C MET A 53 -9.80 -3.05 -7.93
N HIS A 54 -8.48 -3.01 -8.10
CA HIS A 54 -7.87 -2.51 -9.32
C HIS A 54 -7.88 -3.59 -10.41
N TYR A 55 -8.31 -3.22 -11.62
CA TYR A 55 -8.17 -4.08 -12.78
C TYR A 55 -6.69 -4.31 -13.15
N PRO A 56 -6.36 -5.45 -13.78
CA PRO A 56 -5.10 -5.60 -14.49
C PRO A 56 -4.94 -4.47 -15.52
N PRO A 57 -3.72 -4.01 -15.77
CA PRO A 57 -3.51 -2.90 -16.68
C PRO A 57 -3.56 -3.30 -18.15
N GLU A 58 -3.39 -4.59 -18.44
CA GLU A 58 -3.20 -5.17 -19.76
C GLU A 58 -4.37 -6.09 -20.09
N ASP A 59 -4.85 -6.01 -21.33
CA ASP A 59 -5.77 -7.02 -21.85
C ASP A 59 -5.02 -8.34 -22.07
N TYR A 60 -5.49 -9.40 -21.41
CA TYR A 60 -4.82 -10.70 -21.43
C TYR A 60 -4.70 -11.32 -22.82
N ARG A 61 -5.59 -10.97 -23.76
CA ARG A 61 -5.61 -11.57 -25.10
C ARG A 61 -4.65 -10.87 -26.07
N SER A 62 -4.66 -9.54 -26.06
CA SER A 62 -3.91 -8.71 -27.00
C SER A 62 -2.54 -8.28 -26.49
N GLY A 63 -2.33 -8.30 -25.17
CA GLY A 63 -1.13 -7.78 -24.53
C GLY A 63 -1.02 -6.25 -24.56
N ILE A 64 -2.12 -5.55 -24.87
CA ILE A 64 -2.15 -4.10 -24.97
C ILE A 64 -2.56 -3.51 -23.62
N PHE A 65 -1.83 -2.49 -23.16
CA PHE A 65 -2.21 -1.76 -21.96
C PHE A 65 -3.46 -0.90 -22.19
N GLU A 66 -4.52 -1.22 -21.45
CA GLU A 66 -5.76 -0.47 -21.36
C GLU A 66 -5.70 0.60 -20.25
N ILE A 67 -4.96 0.31 -19.18
CA ILE A 67 -4.73 1.21 -18.04
C ILE A 67 -3.25 1.54 -17.96
N ILE A 68 -2.92 2.81 -18.06
CA ILE A 68 -1.53 3.29 -18.00
C ILE A 68 -1.37 4.13 -16.73
N SER A 69 -0.47 3.71 -15.85
CA SER A 69 -0.09 4.50 -14.69
C SER A 69 0.63 5.78 -15.12
N LEU A 70 0.26 6.91 -14.52
CA LEU A 70 1.00 8.16 -14.67
C LEU A 70 2.36 8.11 -13.97
N MET A 71 2.54 7.17 -13.05
CA MET A 71 3.81 6.85 -12.42
C MET A 71 4.24 5.47 -12.89
N ARG A 72 5.13 5.41 -13.91
CA ARG A 72 5.52 4.17 -14.60
C ARG A 72 5.85 3.01 -13.66
N ASP A 73 6.52 3.29 -12.56
CA ASP A 73 6.93 2.28 -11.58
C ASP A 73 5.75 1.56 -10.89
N TYR A 74 4.52 2.10 -10.93
CA TYR A 74 3.33 1.45 -10.39
C TYR A 74 2.58 0.60 -11.43
N GLN A 75 3.06 0.53 -12.67
CA GLN A 75 2.40 -0.22 -13.74
C GLN A 75 2.21 -1.69 -13.34
N SER A 76 3.24 -2.29 -12.76
CA SER A 76 3.25 -3.70 -12.35
C SER A 76 2.55 -3.99 -11.02
N THR A 77 2.20 -2.95 -10.27
CA THR A 77 1.44 -3.05 -9.01
C THR A 77 -0.04 -3.34 -9.26
N MET A 78 -0.58 -2.89 -10.40
CA MET A 78 -2.00 -2.99 -10.74
C MET A 78 -2.43 -4.42 -11.06
N GLY A 79 -3.62 -4.80 -10.59
CA GLY A 79 -4.26 -6.05 -10.98
C GLY A 79 -3.91 -7.25 -10.11
N GLN A 80 -3.12 -7.07 -9.04
CA GLN A 80 -2.79 -8.14 -8.11
C GLN A 80 -4.03 -8.83 -7.53
N ARG A 81 -3.93 -10.13 -7.26
CA ARG A 81 -5.00 -10.99 -6.70
C ARG A 81 -4.51 -11.84 -5.51
N ILE A 82 -3.39 -11.45 -4.90
CA ILE A 82 -2.76 -12.17 -3.78
C ILE A 82 -3.64 -12.03 -2.54
N ASP A 83 -3.97 -10.78 -2.17
CA ASP A 83 -4.81 -10.46 -1.02
C ASP A 83 -5.42 -9.05 -1.17
N ILE A 84 -6.37 -8.69 -0.31
CA ILE A 84 -6.84 -7.31 -0.18
C ILE A 84 -5.66 -6.40 0.23
N SER A 85 -5.62 -5.18 -0.30
CA SER A 85 -4.57 -4.26 0.14
C SER A 85 -4.82 -3.81 1.58
N PHE A 86 -3.77 -3.34 2.25
CA PHE A 86 -3.92 -2.76 3.57
C PHE A 86 -4.89 -1.56 3.57
N LYS A 87 -4.91 -0.80 2.47
CA LYS A 87 -5.84 0.32 2.28
C LYS A 87 -7.28 -0.17 2.09
N ASP A 88 -7.51 -1.25 1.35
CA ASP A 88 -8.83 -1.84 1.18
C ASP A 88 -9.44 -2.19 2.55
N ALA A 89 -8.67 -2.90 3.39
CA ALA A 89 -9.07 -3.24 4.76
C ALA A 89 -9.29 -1.99 5.64
N LYS A 90 -8.44 -0.96 5.48
CA LYS A 90 -8.56 0.31 6.21
C LYS A 90 -9.85 1.05 5.85
N ILE A 91 -10.22 1.12 4.58
CA ILE A 91 -11.47 1.75 4.14
C ILE A 91 -12.66 0.96 4.68
N LEU A 92 -12.62 -0.37 4.61
CA LEU A 92 -13.66 -1.22 5.22
C LEU A 92 -13.84 -0.90 6.71
N ASN A 93 -12.74 -0.78 7.44
CA ASN A 93 -12.77 -0.42 8.86
C ASN A 93 -13.36 0.98 9.09
N LEU A 94 -13.00 1.97 8.27
CA LEU A 94 -13.53 3.33 8.38
C LEU A 94 -15.04 3.39 8.12
N VAL A 95 -15.55 2.55 7.21
CA VAL A 95 -16.96 2.51 6.82
C VAL A 95 -17.81 1.75 7.84
N TYR A 96 -17.35 0.57 8.24
CA TYR A 96 -18.18 -0.37 9.02
C TYR A 96 -17.86 -0.37 10.53
N CYS A 97 -16.65 0.01 10.93
CA CYS A 97 -16.22 -0.01 12.34
C CYS A 97 -16.31 1.39 12.96
N THR A 98 -17.53 1.88 13.18
CA THR A 98 -17.77 3.23 13.73
C THR A 98 -18.00 3.20 15.24
N SER A 99 -17.95 4.36 15.90
CA SER A 99 -18.29 4.46 17.33
C SER A 99 -19.71 3.99 17.65
N ASN A 100 -20.62 4.08 16.67
CA ASN A 100 -22.03 3.71 16.82
C ASN A 100 -22.30 2.26 16.36
N ASN A 101 -21.30 1.60 15.77
CA ASN A 101 -21.35 0.19 15.41
C ASN A 101 -19.97 -0.46 15.65
N PRO A 102 -19.54 -0.61 16.92
CA PRO A 102 -18.30 -1.30 17.23
C PRO A 102 -18.51 -2.83 17.12
N HIS A 103 -17.62 -3.53 16.40
CA HIS A 103 -17.72 -4.98 16.18
C HIS A 103 -17.63 -5.86 17.45
N ILE A 104 -17.35 -5.29 18.63
CA ILE A 104 -17.14 -6.07 19.87
C ILE A 104 -18.02 -5.54 20.99
N ALA A 105 -19.17 -6.18 21.18
CA ALA A 105 -20.16 -5.84 22.18
C ALA A 105 -19.75 -6.14 23.63
N ASN A 106 -18.82 -7.06 23.92
CA ASN A 106 -18.67 -7.61 25.28
C ASN A 106 -17.26 -8.05 25.69
N TYR A 107 -16.24 -7.19 25.66
CA TYR A 107 -15.00 -7.47 26.41
C TYR A 107 -14.34 -6.19 26.95
N ALA A 108 -14.02 -6.26 28.24
CA ALA A 108 -13.49 -5.25 29.14
C ALA A 108 -12.00 -4.92 28.93
N LYS A 109 -11.61 -3.72 29.42
CA LYS A 109 -10.24 -3.15 29.56
C LYS A 109 -9.60 -2.41 28.37
N CYS A 110 -10.38 -1.72 27.56
CA CYS A 110 -9.95 -0.42 27.00
C CYS A 110 -11.11 0.53 27.24
N ASN A 111 -10.88 1.65 27.93
CA ASN A 111 -11.93 2.63 28.13
C ASN A 111 -12.41 3.12 26.73
N PRO A 112 -13.71 3.33 26.50
CA PRO A 112 -14.21 4.05 25.33
C PRO A 112 -13.46 5.36 25.07
N GLU A 113 -12.98 5.99 26.13
CA GLU A 113 -11.95 7.02 26.11
C GLU A 113 -10.69 6.48 25.44
N ASP A 114 -9.95 5.45 25.88
CA ASP A 114 -8.77 4.87 25.15
C ASP A 114 -8.99 4.52 23.66
N TYR A 115 -10.22 4.16 23.26
CA TYR A 115 -10.62 3.96 21.86
C TYR A 115 -10.82 5.29 21.10
N LYS A 116 -11.26 6.36 21.80
CA LYS A 116 -11.37 7.76 21.34
C LYS A 116 -10.10 8.63 21.62
N LEU A 117 -9.23 8.26 22.57
CA LEU A 117 -8.12 9.00 23.22
C LEU A 117 -6.74 8.39 22.98
N ASN A 118 -6.62 7.33 22.18
CA ASN A 118 -5.34 7.05 21.52
C ASN A 118 -4.93 8.17 20.54
N ASN A 119 -5.68 9.28 20.48
CA ASN A 119 -5.50 10.39 19.56
C ASN A 119 -5.37 9.92 18.10
N GLY A 120 -5.98 8.78 17.74
CA GLY A 120 -5.83 8.17 16.41
C GLY A 120 -4.38 8.04 15.94
N ASN A 121 -3.40 7.92 16.85
CA ASN A 121 -1.98 8.11 16.56
C ASN A 121 -1.31 6.87 15.97
N CYS A 122 -2.06 5.98 15.32
CA CYS A 122 -1.47 4.92 14.53
C CYS A 122 -0.49 5.54 13.53
N LYS A 123 0.78 5.19 13.67
CA LYS A 123 1.84 5.76 12.83
C LYS A 123 1.92 5.01 11.51
N ASN A 124 2.63 5.61 10.57
CA ASN A 124 2.91 5.04 9.26
C ASN A 124 1.65 4.68 8.45
N GLY A 125 0.49 5.27 8.75
CA GLY A 125 -0.75 5.00 8.02
C GLY A 125 -1.60 3.87 8.60
N GLY A 126 -1.21 3.30 9.75
CA GLY A 126 -2.03 2.32 10.48
C GLY A 126 -3.40 2.88 10.90
N TYR A 127 -4.29 1.99 11.34
CA TYR A 127 -5.63 2.35 11.82
C TYR A 127 -6.01 1.53 13.07
N PRO A 128 -6.99 1.99 13.87
CA PRO A 128 -7.43 1.23 15.05
C PRO A 128 -7.85 -0.18 14.67
N ASN A 129 -7.33 -1.19 15.37
CA ASN A 129 -7.65 -2.57 15.06
C ASN A 129 -9.11 -2.88 15.48
N PRO A 130 -9.96 -3.38 14.58
CA PRO A 130 -11.37 -3.65 14.89
C PRO A 130 -11.58 -4.85 15.80
N ILE A 131 -10.58 -5.75 15.90
CA ILE A 131 -10.63 -6.99 16.66
C ILE A 131 -9.85 -6.85 17.99
N ASN A 132 -8.61 -6.36 17.90
CA ASN A 132 -7.71 -6.26 19.06
C ASN A 132 -7.72 -4.83 19.62
N LYS A 133 -8.55 -4.58 20.63
CA LYS A 133 -8.65 -3.27 21.29
C LYS A 133 -7.28 -2.80 21.82
N CYS A 134 -7.07 -1.48 21.85
CA CYS A 134 -5.82 -0.82 22.23
C CYS A 134 -4.58 -1.15 21.37
N LYS A 135 -4.75 -1.75 20.19
CA LYS A 135 -3.68 -1.91 19.18
C LYS A 135 -4.08 -1.27 17.86
N CYS A 136 -3.11 -0.76 17.12
CA CYS A 136 -3.28 -0.45 15.71
C CYS A 136 -3.16 -1.73 14.86
N ARG A 137 -3.95 -1.81 13.79
CA ARG A 137 -3.63 -2.64 12.63
C ARG A 137 -2.55 -1.89 11.84
N CYS A 138 -1.45 -2.56 11.56
CA CYS A 138 -0.27 -1.95 10.98
C CYS A 138 -0.08 -2.28 9.51
N PRO A 139 0.39 -1.33 8.69
CA PRO A 139 0.74 -1.60 7.30
C PRO A 139 1.81 -2.70 7.19
N PRO A 140 1.94 -3.34 6.01
CA PRO A 140 2.96 -4.35 5.77
C PRO A 140 4.35 -3.94 6.27
N GLY A 141 5.01 -4.85 7.00
CA GLY A 141 6.33 -4.64 7.60
C GLY A 141 6.37 -3.86 8.92
N TYR A 142 5.29 -3.19 9.32
CA TYR A 142 5.19 -2.50 10.62
C TYR A 142 4.46 -3.35 11.65
N ASP A 143 4.78 -3.13 12.93
CA ASP A 143 4.15 -3.78 14.07
C ASP A 143 4.20 -2.88 15.32
N GLY A 144 3.83 -3.45 16.46
CA GLY A 144 3.73 -2.77 17.75
C GLY A 144 2.36 -2.16 17.96
N PRO A 145 2.07 -1.68 19.18
CA PRO A 145 0.76 -1.12 19.51
C PRO A 145 0.38 0.11 18.69
N ARG A 146 1.38 0.84 18.17
CA ARG A 146 1.21 2.08 17.40
C ARG A 146 1.80 2.05 16.00
N CYS A 147 2.20 0.88 15.49
CA CYS A 147 2.84 0.73 14.18
C CYS A 147 4.18 1.48 14.05
N THR A 148 4.93 1.54 15.15
CA THR A 148 6.25 2.20 15.24
C THR A 148 7.40 1.21 15.29
N SER A 149 7.13 -0.07 15.57
CA SER A 149 8.11 -1.14 15.46
C SER A 149 7.91 -1.90 14.13
N TYR A 150 8.72 -2.93 13.91
CA TYR A 150 8.74 -3.69 12.66
C TYR A 150 8.42 -5.16 12.92
N LYS A 151 7.72 -5.78 11.96
CA LYS A 151 7.23 -7.17 12.08
C LYS A 151 8.37 -8.18 12.06
N TYR A 152 9.41 -7.90 11.28
CA TYR A 152 10.58 -8.77 11.16
C TYR A 152 11.62 -8.42 12.23
N LYS A 153 12.30 -9.44 12.76
CA LYS A 153 13.41 -9.31 13.72
C LYS A 153 14.68 -9.88 13.10
N ASN A 154 15.84 -9.45 13.61
CA ASN A 154 17.17 -9.94 13.20
C ASN A 154 17.46 -9.69 11.70
N SER A 155 18.12 -10.62 11.01
CA SER A 155 18.58 -10.50 9.61
C SER A 155 17.49 -10.20 8.57
N LYS A 156 16.20 -10.36 8.92
CA LYS A 156 15.06 -10.10 8.03
C LYS A 156 14.45 -8.70 8.16
N ALA A 157 14.85 -7.92 9.17
CA ALA A 157 14.59 -6.47 9.27
C ALA A 157 15.90 -5.71 9.38
N ILE A 158 16.35 -5.09 8.29
CA ILE A 158 17.60 -4.34 8.27
C ILE A 158 17.29 -2.85 8.17
N ILE A 159 17.74 -2.08 9.17
CA ILE A 159 17.71 -0.62 9.14
C ILE A 159 19.04 -0.14 8.56
N LEU A 160 18.98 0.58 7.44
CA LEU A 160 20.15 1.19 6.82
C LEU A 160 20.10 2.70 6.91
N THR A 161 21.27 3.29 7.09
CA THR A 161 21.47 4.73 6.99
C THR A 161 22.12 5.04 5.64
N PRO A 162 21.54 5.92 4.80
CA PRO A 162 22.14 6.31 3.52
C PRO A 162 23.58 6.82 3.69
N THR A 163 24.47 6.36 2.83
CA THR A 163 25.87 6.81 2.73
C THR A 163 26.16 7.34 1.33
N THR A 164 27.30 8.00 1.15
CA THR A 164 27.81 8.39 -0.16
C THR A 164 28.36 7.19 -0.96
N THR A 165 28.75 6.12 -0.27
CA THR A 165 29.14 4.84 -0.86
C THR A 165 27.92 3.96 -1.12
N LYS A 166 27.97 3.16 -2.20
CA LYS A 166 26.90 2.19 -2.50
C LYS A 166 26.79 1.15 -1.38
N GLN A 167 25.55 0.86 -0.99
CA GLN A 167 25.21 -0.22 -0.08
C GLN A 167 24.34 -1.23 -0.82
N TYR A 168 24.47 -2.52 -0.48
CA TYR A 168 23.74 -3.59 -1.14
C TYR A 168 22.80 -4.28 -0.14
N PHE A 169 21.58 -4.55 -0.60
CA PHE A 169 20.63 -5.39 0.10
C PHE A 169 20.89 -6.84 -0.31
N LYS A 170 21.15 -7.72 0.66
CA LYS A 170 21.36 -9.15 0.42
C LYS A 170 20.16 -9.96 0.91
N VAL A 171 19.80 -10.95 0.11
CA VAL A 171 18.78 -11.96 0.38
C VAL A 171 19.51 -13.29 0.36
N ASP A 172 19.70 -13.90 1.52
CA ASP A 172 20.58 -15.06 1.71
C ASP A 172 19.80 -16.39 1.83
N ASP A 173 18.48 -16.32 2.00
CA ASP A 173 17.56 -17.46 2.08
C ASP A 173 16.20 -17.15 1.42
N GLN A 174 15.35 -18.17 1.26
CA GLN A 174 13.97 -17.96 0.86
C GLN A 174 13.16 -17.33 1.99
N GLY A 175 12.38 -16.31 1.65
CA GLY A 175 11.39 -15.70 2.54
C GLY A 175 11.25 -14.21 2.35
N ASP A 176 10.47 -13.60 3.25
CA ASP A 176 10.21 -12.17 3.23
C ASP A 176 11.32 -11.39 3.93
N TYR A 177 11.83 -10.38 3.24
CA TYR A 177 12.83 -9.44 3.75
C TYR A 177 12.22 -8.03 3.81
N PHE A 178 12.62 -7.28 4.83
CA PHE A 178 12.15 -5.92 5.03
C PHE A 178 13.30 -4.97 5.34
N TRP A 179 13.52 -4.01 4.44
CA TRP A 179 14.56 -3.00 4.60
C TRP A 179 13.95 -1.64 4.90
N ILE A 180 14.56 -0.93 5.85
CA ILE A 180 14.13 0.40 6.25
C ILE A 180 15.31 1.34 6.08
N VAL A 181 15.24 2.19 5.06
CA VAL A 181 16.25 3.21 4.82
C VAL A 181 15.85 4.47 5.56
N LYS A 182 16.60 4.82 6.61
CA LYS A 182 16.38 6.02 7.42
C LYS A 182 17.58 6.95 7.33
N ARG A 183 17.30 8.22 7.06
CA ARG A 183 18.28 9.27 7.17
C ARG A 183 18.87 9.32 8.60
N ASN A 184 20.17 9.59 8.71
CA ASN A 184 20.78 9.94 10.00
C ASN A 184 20.26 11.31 10.46
N ILE A 185 19.56 11.34 11.60
CA ILE A 185 19.05 12.58 12.19
C ILE A 185 20.06 13.14 13.21
N GLU A 186 21.00 12.32 13.67
CA GLU A 186 22.01 12.69 14.67
C GLU A 186 23.31 13.25 14.05
N SER A 187 23.48 13.17 12.72
CA SER A 187 24.64 13.80 12.11
C SER A 187 24.45 15.33 12.10
N ASN A 188 25.40 16.04 12.70
CA ASN A 188 25.60 17.49 12.56
C ASN A 188 26.03 17.88 11.12
N ASP A 189 25.62 17.11 10.11
CA ASP A 189 25.92 17.38 8.72
C ASP A 189 25.28 18.71 8.33
N ARG A 190 26.15 19.71 8.14
CA ARG A 190 25.78 21.07 7.72
C ARG A 190 25.06 21.09 6.37
N ILE A 191 25.17 20.02 5.57
CA ILE A 191 24.49 19.88 4.29
C ILE A 191 23.61 18.62 4.33
N PRO A 192 22.30 18.79 4.56
CA PRO A 192 21.33 17.72 4.41
C PRO A 192 21.45 17.01 3.07
N SER A 193 21.52 15.68 3.06
CA SER A 193 21.34 14.90 1.82
C SER A 193 20.01 15.31 1.20
N LYS A 194 20.03 15.90 0.00
CA LYS A 194 18.83 16.42 -0.68
C LYS A 194 17.93 15.28 -1.20
N TYR A 195 18.55 14.14 -1.52
CA TYR A 195 17.88 12.96 -2.04
C TYR A 195 18.48 11.69 -1.45
N THR A 196 17.66 10.64 -1.33
CA THR A 196 18.10 9.26 -1.10
C THR A 196 17.70 8.46 -2.32
N ILE A 197 18.67 7.81 -2.96
CA ILE A 197 18.45 7.01 -4.15
C ILE A 197 18.42 5.54 -3.71
N VAL A 198 17.32 4.87 -3.99
CA VAL A 198 17.19 3.42 -3.88
C VAL A 198 16.91 2.92 -5.28
N SER A 199 17.84 2.18 -5.85
CA SER A 199 17.75 1.60 -7.18
C SER A 199 17.93 0.09 -7.10
N VAL A 200 17.12 -0.62 -7.88
CA VAL A 200 17.30 -2.06 -8.11
C VAL A 200 18.21 -2.20 -9.32
N GLU A 201 19.47 -2.60 -9.10
CA GLU A 201 20.46 -2.74 -10.19
C GLU A 201 20.29 -4.04 -10.96
N LYS A 202 19.94 -5.13 -10.26
CA LYS A 202 19.74 -6.46 -10.83
C LYS A 202 18.75 -7.25 -9.99
N LEU A 203 17.88 -8.00 -10.66
CA LEU A 203 17.03 -9.02 -10.06
C LEU A 203 17.31 -10.35 -10.76
N ASP A 204 18.05 -11.22 -10.08
CA ASP A 204 18.32 -12.57 -10.60
C ASP A 204 17.24 -13.55 -10.15
N GLY A 205 16.70 -14.32 -11.10
CA GLY A 205 15.68 -15.34 -10.80
C GLY A 205 14.27 -14.80 -10.52
N VAL A 206 14.04 -13.49 -10.65
CA VAL A 206 12.71 -12.88 -10.50
C VAL A 206 12.06 -12.76 -11.88
N LYS A 207 10.96 -13.51 -12.09
CA LYS A 207 10.07 -13.28 -13.23
C LYS A 207 8.88 -12.47 -12.76
N CYS A 208 8.79 -11.21 -13.18
CA CYS A 208 7.55 -10.45 -13.04
C CYS A 208 6.71 -10.64 -14.32
N SER A 209 5.63 -11.39 -14.20
CA SER A 209 4.46 -11.27 -15.09
C SER A 209 3.53 -10.19 -14.54
N TYR A 210 2.71 -9.54 -15.37
CA TYR A 210 1.71 -8.59 -14.87
C TYR A 210 0.52 -9.36 -14.28
N PRO A 211 0.15 -9.14 -13.00
CA PRO A 211 0.82 -8.37 -11.94
C PRO A 211 1.98 -9.12 -11.26
N CYS A 212 3.03 -8.41 -10.81
CA CYS A 212 4.15 -9.07 -10.11
C CYS A 212 3.61 -9.69 -8.80
N SER A 213 3.35 -10.99 -8.79
CA SER A 213 2.58 -11.63 -7.71
C SER A 213 3.30 -12.75 -6.97
N GLU A 214 4.33 -13.34 -7.58
CA GLU A 214 5.09 -14.44 -6.97
C GLU A 214 6.38 -13.96 -6.30
N ASN A 215 7.20 -13.22 -7.04
CA ASN A 215 8.47 -12.67 -6.55
C ASN A 215 8.56 -11.20 -6.95
N TYR A 216 8.72 -10.31 -5.99
CA TYR A 216 8.79 -8.87 -6.25
C TYR A 216 9.59 -8.12 -5.18
N ILE A 217 10.02 -6.91 -5.53
CA ILE A 217 10.55 -5.94 -4.57
C ILE A 217 9.57 -4.78 -4.54
N GLU A 218 8.93 -4.56 -3.38
CA GLU A 218 8.07 -3.41 -3.19
C GLU A 218 8.85 -2.24 -2.58
N ILE A 219 8.86 -1.09 -3.25
CA ILE A 219 9.50 0.13 -2.73
C ILE A 219 8.43 1.11 -2.28
N GLN A 220 8.35 1.33 -0.96
CA GLN A 220 7.44 2.29 -0.34
C GLN A 220 8.16 3.56 0.15
N TYR A 221 8.12 4.63 -0.64
CA TYR A 221 8.76 5.91 -0.30
C TYR A 221 7.77 6.98 0.22
N ASN A 222 6.47 6.81 0.02
CA ASN A 222 5.45 7.76 0.49
C ASN A 222 5.43 7.88 2.02
N LYS A 223 5.09 9.05 2.57
CA LYS A 223 4.96 9.26 4.03
C LYS A 223 3.88 8.36 4.65
N ASP A 224 2.79 8.17 3.92
CA ASP A 224 1.74 7.22 4.26
C ASP A 224 2.15 5.82 3.73
N LYS A 225 2.35 4.86 4.64
CA LYS A 225 2.71 3.47 4.29
C LYS A 225 1.50 2.56 4.15
N SER A 226 0.28 3.11 4.19
CA SER A 226 -0.94 2.32 4.01
C SER A 226 -1.27 1.99 2.55
N VAL A 227 -0.66 2.69 1.60
CA VAL A 227 -0.83 2.50 0.15
C VAL A 227 0.26 1.56 -0.36
N ALA A 228 -0.08 0.67 -1.30
CA ALA A 228 0.91 -0.19 -1.94
C ALA A 228 2.01 0.64 -2.62
N GLY A 229 3.22 0.11 -2.60
CA GLY A 229 4.39 0.67 -3.26
C GLY A 229 4.49 0.28 -4.73
N LYS A 230 5.57 0.74 -5.35
CA LYS A 230 5.95 0.32 -6.70
C LYS A 230 6.57 -1.08 -6.68
N LEU A 231 6.26 -1.89 -7.70
CA LEU A 231 6.77 -3.24 -7.93
C LEU A 231 7.69 -3.30 -9.15
#